data_AF-Q024B5-F1
#
_entry.id   AF-Q024B5-F1
#
_cell.length_a   1.000
_cell.length_b   1.000
_cell.length_c   1.000
_cell.angle_alpha   90.00
_cell.angle_beta   90.00
_cell.angle_gamma   90.00
#
_symmetry.space_group_name_H-M   'P 1'
#
loop_
_entity.id
_entity.type
_entity.pdbx_description
1 polymer ?
#
loop_
_entity_poly.entity_id
_entity_poly.type
_entity_poly.pdbx_seq_one_letter_code
_entity_poly.pdbx_strand_id
1 'polypeptide(L)'
;MIQLAELCPEVTVQESEYLRLLGYPRDHELEGRARELAQGARAWYARHGKPWIYAREAGSLELDGASIHIDGAGFSSPRLGETLRAAAAHSAVLVAVSAGPELERESQKLWSEEKPDEYFFLEMFGSAVVEQLTMLAGARLCAWAEGERMAVLPHYSPGYAEWNIAEQPRLLRVMQGEMPGPIESLDSGALRPRKSLLAVFGVTRRTAGVRLLSDLVACQGCSLDNCQYRRAPYRAPLPPHKVNVKALKRWAQERLVLKSLPDGTVEAAFRYEGTTCTNMGRPLAFDYRVLLGTCEEGYPIREQHCAPASGDTGHMAMCRYLDQRDRLMAAIEQEKPLAGRPLHDVLSWTRPSCAAGCYCDADAREHKWGLVLETIQYALAHREGRE
;
A
#
# COMPACT_ATOMS: atom_id res chain seq x y z
N MET A 1 18.18 -7.09 -20.13
CA MET A 1 17.23 -6.01 -20.43
C MET A 1 16.01 -6.65 -21.07
N ILE A 2 14.81 -6.49 -20.49
CA ILE A 2 13.59 -7.10 -21.03
C ILE A 2 12.98 -6.26 -22.15
N GLN A 3 12.59 -6.93 -23.24
CA GLN A 3 11.70 -6.40 -24.26
C GLN A 3 10.73 -7.51 -24.66
N LEU A 4 9.44 -7.20 -24.66
CA LEU A 4 8.35 -8.12 -24.94
C LEU A 4 7.38 -7.45 -25.90
N ALA A 5 7.03 -8.14 -26.97
CA ALA A 5 5.97 -7.76 -27.89
C ALA A 5 5.13 -9.02 -28.16
N GLU A 6 3.87 -8.99 -27.75
CA GLU A 6 2.96 -10.12 -27.92
C GLU A 6 1.69 -9.69 -28.63
N LEU A 7 1.42 -10.35 -29.76
CA LEU A 7 0.23 -10.20 -30.58
C LEU A 7 -0.79 -11.26 -30.21
N CYS A 8 -2.04 -10.85 -30.03
CA CYS A 8 -3.18 -11.71 -29.76
C CYS A 8 -2.94 -12.69 -28.59
N PRO A 9 -2.53 -12.22 -27.39
CA PRO A 9 -2.47 -13.07 -26.21
C PRO A 9 -3.84 -13.70 -25.93
N GLU A 10 -3.87 -14.86 -25.31
CA GLU A 10 -5.12 -15.45 -24.83
C GLU A 10 -5.71 -14.57 -23.71
N VAL A 11 -6.90 -13.98 -23.96
CA VAL A 11 -7.57 -13.10 -23.01
C VAL A 11 -8.81 -13.78 -22.44
N THR A 12 -8.71 -14.18 -21.17
CA THR A 12 -9.83 -14.71 -20.41
C THR A 12 -10.29 -13.67 -19.38
N VAL A 13 -11.27 -12.85 -19.78
CA VAL A 13 -11.90 -11.87 -18.86
C VAL A 13 -12.70 -12.62 -17.79
N GLN A 14 -12.38 -12.35 -16.51
CA GLN A 14 -13.12 -12.87 -15.36
C GLN A 14 -14.52 -12.28 -15.29
N GLU A 15 -15.52 -13.12 -15.00
CA GLU A 15 -16.92 -12.68 -14.96
C GLU A 15 -17.15 -11.62 -13.88
N SER A 16 -16.56 -11.80 -12.70
CA SER A 16 -16.66 -10.85 -11.60
C SER A 16 -16.10 -9.47 -11.95
N GLU A 17 -15.06 -9.41 -12.77
CA GLU A 17 -14.46 -8.14 -13.23
C GLU A 17 -15.34 -7.45 -14.27
N TYR A 18 -15.95 -8.21 -15.18
CA TYR A 18 -16.87 -7.66 -16.16
C TYR A 18 -18.16 -7.13 -15.50
N LEU A 19 -18.73 -7.90 -14.56
CA LEU A 19 -19.88 -7.50 -13.75
C LEU A 19 -19.63 -6.21 -12.97
N ARG A 20 -18.44 -6.08 -12.36
CA ARG A 20 -18.02 -4.87 -11.65
C ARG A 20 -18.00 -3.65 -12.55
N LEU A 21 -17.51 -3.79 -13.78
CA LEU A 21 -17.45 -2.69 -14.75
C LEU A 21 -18.83 -2.33 -15.31
N LEU A 22 -19.73 -3.31 -15.43
CA LEU A 22 -21.14 -3.09 -15.77
C LEU A 22 -21.95 -2.44 -14.63
N GLY A 23 -21.37 -2.33 -13.42
CA GLY A 23 -22.01 -1.69 -12.27
C GLY A 23 -22.92 -2.61 -11.45
N TYR A 24 -22.84 -3.93 -11.64
CA TYR A 24 -23.60 -4.89 -10.85
C TYR A 24 -22.95 -5.15 -9.48
N PRO A 25 -23.75 -5.50 -8.45
CA PRO A 25 -23.23 -5.94 -7.16
C PRO A 25 -22.32 -7.17 -7.27
N ARG A 26 -21.49 -7.38 -6.25
CA ARG A 26 -20.72 -8.63 -6.12
C ARG A 26 -21.68 -9.82 -6.11
N ASP A 27 -21.27 -10.89 -6.77
CA ASP A 27 -22.01 -12.16 -6.88
C ASP A 27 -23.39 -12.07 -7.56
N HIS A 28 -23.68 -10.96 -8.25
CA HIS A 28 -24.90 -10.83 -9.03
C HIS A 28 -24.86 -11.74 -10.27
N GLU A 29 -25.91 -12.53 -10.49
CA GLU A 29 -26.06 -13.32 -11.71
C GLU A 29 -26.82 -12.51 -12.76
N LEU A 30 -26.21 -12.30 -13.94
CA LEU A 30 -26.91 -11.66 -15.06
C LEU A 30 -28.04 -12.54 -15.54
N GLU A 31 -29.20 -11.94 -15.85
CA GLU A 31 -30.37 -12.62 -16.40
C GLU A 31 -30.91 -11.89 -17.65
N GLY A 32 -31.75 -12.61 -18.41
CA GLY A 32 -32.45 -12.07 -19.58
C GLY A 32 -31.55 -11.31 -20.54
N ARG A 33 -31.96 -10.08 -20.89
CA ARG A 33 -31.28 -9.23 -21.86
C ARG A 33 -29.84 -8.88 -21.47
N ALA A 34 -29.57 -8.65 -20.19
CA ALA A 34 -28.22 -8.31 -19.74
C ALA A 34 -27.24 -9.49 -19.94
N ARG A 35 -27.70 -10.72 -19.68
CA ARG A 35 -26.91 -11.94 -19.95
C ARG A 35 -26.63 -12.09 -21.45
N GLU A 36 -27.63 -11.89 -22.29
CA GLU A 36 -27.48 -11.96 -23.75
C GLU A 36 -26.45 -10.95 -24.27
N LEU A 37 -26.54 -9.69 -23.82
CA LEU A 37 -25.61 -8.62 -24.21
C LEU A 37 -24.18 -8.90 -23.74
N ALA A 38 -24.01 -9.36 -22.49
CA ALA A 38 -22.71 -9.71 -21.94
C ALA A 38 -22.05 -10.86 -22.71
N GLN A 39 -22.81 -11.92 -22.99
CA GLN A 39 -22.34 -13.06 -23.80
C GLN A 39 -22.04 -12.64 -25.24
N GLY A 40 -22.89 -11.78 -25.81
CA GLY A 40 -22.71 -11.20 -27.15
C GLY A 40 -21.40 -10.41 -27.27
N ALA A 41 -21.12 -9.51 -26.32
CA ALA A 41 -19.86 -8.74 -26.29
C ALA A 41 -18.64 -9.66 -26.21
N ARG A 42 -18.67 -10.66 -25.31
CA ARG A 42 -17.59 -11.65 -25.17
C ARG A 42 -17.37 -12.45 -26.46
N ALA A 43 -18.45 -12.96 -27.05
CA ALA A 43 -18.39 -13.76 -28.28
C ALA A 43 -17.91 -12.93 -29.48
N TRP A 44 -18.35 -11.68 -29.58
CA TRP A 44 -17.89 -10.75 -30.61
C TRP A 44 -16.38 -10.50 -30.47
N TYR A 45 -15.92 -10.14 -29.27
CA TYR A 45 -14.50 -9.85 -29.06
C TYR A 45 -13.62 -11.07 -29.29
N ALA A 46 -14.04 -12.26 -28.88
CA ALA A 46 -13.30 -13.50 -29.13
C ALA A 46 -13.09 -13.79 -30.64
N ARG A 47 -14.01 -13.33 -31.51
CA ARG A 47 -13.92 -13.53 -32.97
C ARG A 47 -13.16 -12.42 -33.69
N HIS A 48 -13.21 -11.20 -33.17
CA HIS A 48 -12.79 -10.00 -33.90
C HIS A 48 -11.65 -9.24 -33.23
N GLY A 49 -11.49 -9.34 -31.91
CA GLY A 49 -10.49 -8.64 -31.14
C GLY A 49 -9.07 -9.04 -31.50
N LYS A 50 -8.18 -8.05 -31.57
CA LYS A 50 -6.74 -8.24 -31.79
C LYS A 50 -5.96 -7.56 -30.67
N PRO A 51 -6.05 -8.09 -29.44
CA PRO A 51 -5.33 -7.50 -28.32
C PRO A 51 -3.83 -7.62 -28.52
N TRP A 52 -3.06 -6.77 -27.84
CA TRP A 52 -1.61 -6.89 -27.81
C TRP A 52 -1.01 -6.29 -26.54
N ILE A 53 0.18 -6.77 -26.22
CA ILE A 53 0.99 -6.31 -25.08
C ILE A 53 2.37 -5.93 -25.61
N TYR A 54 2.86 -4.78 -25.19
CA TYR A 54 4.24 -4.34 -25.39
C TYR A 54 4.84 -3.97 -24.04
N ALA A 55 6.04 -4.43 -23.76
CA ALA A 55 6.81 -4.04 -22.59
C ALA A 55 8.28 -3.86 -22.95
N ARG A 56 8.93 -2.87 -22.36
CA ARG A 56 10.38 -2.74 -22.41
C ARG A 56 10.93 -2.16 -21.12
N GLU A 57 12.13 -2.58 -20.76
CA GLU A 57 12.88 -1.93 -19.70
C GLU A 57 13.30 -0.52 -20.15
N ALA A 58 13.26 0.43 -19.21
CA ALA A 58 13.82 1.76 -19.40
C ALA A 58 15.35 1.67 -19.43
N GLY A 59 15.99 2.45 -20.31
CA GLY A 59 17.44 2.63 -20.35
C GLY A 59 17.97 3.40 -19.13
N SER A 60 17.18 4.31 -18.56
CA SER A 60 17.50 4.96 -17.29
C SER A 60 16.26 5.24 -16.43
N LEU A 61 16.46 5.17 -15.11
CA LEU A 61 15.54 5.61 -14.08
C LEU A 61 16.30 6.45 -13.05
N GLU A 62 15.90 7.71 -12.90
CA GLU A 62 16.43 8.61 -11.87
C GLU A 62 15.29 9.15 -11.01
N LEU A 63 15.51 9.22 -9.70
CA LEU A 63 14.53 9.67 -8.72
C LEU A 63 15.06 10.96 -8.09
N ASP A 64 14.41 12.10 -8.37
CA ASP A 64 14.80 13.41 -7.85
C ASP A 64 13.64 14.07 -7.10
N GLY A 65 13.69 13.98 -5.77
CA GLY A 65 12.64 14.51 -4.89
C GLY A 65 11.24 13.95 -5.21
N ALA A 66 10.39 14.82 -5.77
CA ALA A 66 9.01 14.51 -6.18
C ALA A 66 8.87 14.16 -7.68
N SER A 67 9.96 14.24 -8.44
CA SER A 67 9.99 13.96 -9.86
C SER A 67 10.67 12.61 -10.14
N ILE A 68 10.21 11.93 -11.18
CA ILE A 68 10.86 10.74 -11.71
C ILE A 68 11.32 11.03 -13.12
N HIS A 69 12.52 10.58 -13.49
CA HIS A 69 13.05 10.72 -14.84
C HIS A 69 13.24 9.34 -15.45
N ILE A 70 12.57 9.08 -16.57
CA ILE A 70 12.64 7.82 -17.30
C ILE A 70 13.17 8.12 -18.69
N ASP A 71 14.28 7.50 -19.06
CA ASP A 71 14.98 7.75 -20.34
C ASP A 71 15.18 9.26 -20.62
N GLY A 72 15.54 10.00 -19.58
CA GLY A 72 15.76 11.46 -19.61
C GLY A 72 14.50 12.33 -19.59
N ALA A 73 13.30 11.75 -19.73
CA ALA A 73 12.05 12.49 -19.63
C ALA A 73 11.57 12.58 -18.18
N GLY A 74 11.38 13.80 -17.67
CA GLY A 74 10.85 14.04 -16.33
C GLY A 74 9.32 13.92 -16.26
N PHE A 75 8.82 13.38 -15.16
CA PHE A 75 7.40 13.24 -14.83
C PHE A 75 7.15 13.70 -13.39
N SER A 76 6.06 14.44 -13.18
CA SER A 76 5.62 14.84 -11.84
C SER A 76 4.68 13.77 -11.30
N SER A 77 5.24 12.83 -10.53
CA SER A 77 4.46 11.79 -9.86
C SER A 77 5.03 11.50 -8.46
N PRO A 78 4.67 12.31 -7.44
CA PRO A 78 5.17 12.14 -6.08
C PRO A 78 4.94 10.73 -5.52
N ARG A 79 3.73 10.19 -5.68
CA ARG A 79 3.36 8.85 -5.18
C ARG A 79 4.12 7.72 -5.87
N LEU A 80 4.33 7.79 -7.18
CA LEU A 80 5.16 6.81 -7.88
C LEU A 80 6.63 6.95 -7.44
N GLY A 81 7.14 8.18 -7.34
CA GLY A 81 8.50 8.45 -6.86
C GLY A 81 8.74 7.90 -5.46
N GLU A 82 7.80 8.09 -4.54
CA GLU A 82 7.84 7.51 -3.19
C GLU A 82 7.83 5.99 -3.22
N THR A 83 6.93 5.38 -3.98
CA THR A 83 6.85 3.91 -4.15
C THR A 83 8.17 3.34 -4.66
N LEU A 84 8.76 3.96 -5.70
CA LEU A 84 10.04 3.55 -6.27
C LEU A 84 11.18 3.73 -5.25
N ARG A 85 11.21 4.84 -4.50
CA ARG A 85 12.23 5.08 -3.46
C ARG A 85 12.13 4.09 -2.30
N ALA A 86 10.93 3.87 -1.76
CA ALA A 86 10.67 2.96 -0.65
C ALA A 86 11.09 1.51 -1.00
N ALA A 87 10.78 1.09 -2.23
CA ALA A 87 11.19 -0.20 -2.74
C ALA A 87 12.68 -0.29 -3.12
N ALA A 88 13.42 0.82 -3.11
CA ALA A 88 14.75 0.94 -3.69
C ALA A 88 14.79 0.39 -5.14
N ALA A 89 13.81 0.80 -5.94
CA ALA A 89 13.73 0.45 -7.35
C ALA A 89 14.97 0.96 -8.07
N HIS A 90 15.54 0.11 -8.91
CA HIS A 90 16.80 0.39 -9.63
C HIS A 90 16.59 0.46 -11.14
N SER A 91 15.45 -0.02 -11.64
CA SER A 91 15.00 0.18 -13.01
C SER A 91 13.48 0.24 -13.05
N ALA A 92 12.93 0.54 -14.23
CA ALA A 92 11.51 0.54 -14.51
C ALA A 92 11.25 -0.17 -15.83
N VAL A 93 10.06 -0.78 -15.94
CA VAL A 93 9.55 -1.35 -17.19
C VAL A 93 8.34 -0.53 -17.62
N LEU A 94 8.39 -0.04 -18.86
CA LEU A 94 7.29 0.64 -19.51
C LEU A 94 6.43 -0.40 -20.22
N VAL A 95 5.12 -0.31 -20.04
CA VAL A 95 4.14 -1.24 -20.62
C VAL A 95 3.06 -0.47 -21.36
N ALA A 96 2.73 -0.95 -22.56
CA ALA A 96 1.57 -0.54 -23.33
C ALA A 96 0.72 -1.78 -23.62
N VAL A 97 -0.58 -1.67 -23.40
CA VAL A 97 -1.54 -2.70 -23.78
C VAL A 97 -2.69 -2.07 -24.54
N SER A 98 -3.29 -2.84 -25.45
CA SER A 98 -4.50 -2.42 -26.15
C SER A 98 -5.40 -3.62 -26.44
N ALA A 99 -6.71 -3.41 -26.33
CA ALA A 99 -7.71 -4.34 -26.81
C ALA A 99 -7.85 -4.33 -28.35
N GLY A 100 -7.14 -3.44 -29.04
CA GLY A 100 -7.16 -3.29 -30.50
C GLY A 100 -8.21 -2.30 -31.00
N PRO A 101 -8.01 -1.71 -32.19
CA PRO A 101 -8.92 -0.72 -32.77
C PRO A 101 -10.24 -1.33 -33.28
N GLU A 102 -10.32 -2.66 -33.42
CA GLU A 102 -11.53 -3.37 -33.86
C GLU A 102 -12.71 -3.07 -32.95
N LEU A 103 -12.50 -3.16 -31.63
CA LEU A 103 -13.54 -2.90 -30.65
C LEU A 103 -14.04 -1.46 -30.75
N GLU A 104 -13.15 -0.48 -30.87
CA GLU A 104 -13.56 0.92 -30.97
C GLU A 104 -14.38 1.20 -32.24
N ARG A 105 -14.00 0.58 -33.37
CA ARG A 105 -14.77 0.69 -34.62
C ARG A 105 -16.17 0.10 -34.48
N GLU A 106 -16.30 -1.08 -33.85
CA GLU A 106 -17.61 -1.70 -33.65
C GLU A 106 -18.46 -0.94 -32.65
N SER A 107 -17.89 -0.51 -31.52
CA SER A 107 -18.58 0.36 -30.56
C SER A 107 -19.11 1.61 -31.26
N GLN A 108 -18.29 2.26 -32.10
CA GLN A 108 -18.72 3.45 -32.83
C GLN A 108 -19.88 3.15 -33.81
N LYS A 109 -19.83 1.98 -34.47
CA LYS A 109 -20.90 1.52 -35.35
C LYS A 109 -22.20 1.27 -34.56
N LEU A 110 -22.15 0.54 -33.45
CA LEU A 110 -23.31 0.27 -32.59
C LEU A 110 -23.96 1.57 -32.09
N TRP A 111 -23.15 2.55 -31.72
CA TRP A 111 -23.64 3.88 -31.35
C TRP A 111 -24.38 4.57 -32.51
N SER A 112 -23.81 4.53 -33.72
CA SER A 112 -24.46 5.11 -34.92
C SER A 112 -25.73 4.38 -35.37
N GLU A 113 -25.87 3.11 -35.02
CA GLU A 113 -27.05 2.28 -35.28
C GLU A 113 -28.11 2.41 -34.17
N GLU A 114 -27.96 3.35 -33.22
CA GLU A 114 -28.86 3.57 -32.09
C GLU A 114 -29.03 2.32 -31.20
N LYS A 115 -27.93 1.57 -31.00
CA LYS A 115 -27.84 0.39 -30.11
C LYS A 115 -27.01 0.69 -28.86
N PRO A 116 -27.51 1.54 -27.93
CA PRO A 116 -26.73 2.00 -26.79
C PRO A 116 -26.39 0.88 -25.80
N ASP A 117 -27.25 -0.13 -25.67
CA ASP A 117 -27.02 -1.25 -24.75
C ASP A 117 -25.88 -2.14 -25.24
N GLU A 118 -25.92 -2.58 -26.50
CA GLU A 118 -24.83 -3.33 -27.13
C GLU A 118 -23.51 -2.55 -27.09
N TYR A 119 -23.56 -1.25 -27.38
CA TYR A 119 -22.41 -0.35 -27.26
C TYR A 119 -21.84 -0.38 -25.84
N PHE A 120 -22.67 -0.19 -24.83
CA PHE A 120 -22.24 -0.10 -23.43
C PHE A 120 -21.58 -1.40 -22.97
N PHE A 121 -22.21 -2.55 -23.24
CA PHE A 121 -21.66 -3.85 -22.87
C PHE A 121 -20.33 -4.12 -23.58
N LEU A 122 -20.23 -3.83 -24.88
CA LEU A 122 -18.97 -4.00 -25.62
C LEU A 122 -17.86 -3.07 -25.11
N GLU A 123 -18.17 -1.81 -24.81
CA GLU A 123 -17.22 -0.85 -24.23
C GLU A 123 -16.72 -1.29 -22.85
N MET A 124 -17.60 -1.79 -21.98
CA MET A 124 -17.21 -2.28 -20.66
C MET A 124 -16.39 -3.57 -20.77
N PHE A 125 -16.74 -4.46 -21.70
CA PHE A 125 -15.94 -5.66 -21.97
C PHE A 125 -14.53 -5.28 -22.44
N GLY A 126 -14.41 -4.27 -23.32
CA GLY A 126 -13.12 -3.75 -23.76
C GLY A 126 -12.25 -3.20 -22.62
N SER A 127 -12.86 -2.54 -21.63
CA SER A 127 -12.15 -2.13 -20.42
C SER A 127 -11.65 -3.33 -19.61
N ALA A 128 -12.48 -4.38 -19.48
CA ALA A 128 -12.11 -5.62 -18.79
C ALA A 128 -10.97 -6.37 -19.50
N VAL A 129 -10.93 -6.33 -20.84
CA VAL A 129 -9.82 -6.86 -21.64
C VAL A 129 -8.52 -6.12 -21.31
N VAL A 130 -8.52 -4.79 -21.26
CA VAL A 130 -7.32 -3.99 -20.93
C VAL A 130 -6.80 -4.35 -19.53
N GLU A 131 -7.68 -4.49 -18.55
CA GLU A 131 -7.31 -4.92 -17.19
C GLU A 131 -6.66 -6.32 -17.19
N GLN A 132 -7.24 -7.26 -17.94
CA GLN A 132 -6.68 -8.60 -18.10
C GLN A 132 -5.31 -8.58 -18.79
N LEU A 133 -5.12 -7.74 -19.82
CA LEU A 133 -3.84 -7.58 -20.51
C LEU A 133 -2.77 -6.98 -19.57
N THR A 134 -3.14 -5.99 -18.75
CA THR A 134 -2.23 -5.42 -17.75
C THR A 134 -1.83 -6.46 -16.70
N MET A 135 -2.76 -7.31 -16.27
CA MET A 135 -2.48 -8.42 -15.36
C MET A 135 -1.53 -9.44 -15.99
N LEU A 136 -1.78 -9.85 -17.24
CA LEU A 136 -0.90 -10.76 -17.98
C LEU A 136 0.50 -10.17 -18.18
N ALA A 137 0.60 -8.88 -18.52
CA ALA A 137 1.87 -8.18 -18.62
C ALA A 137 2.61 -8.22 -17.27
N GLY A 138 1.94 -7.88 -16.16
CA GLY A 138 2.50 -7.98 -14.82
C GLY A 138 3.00 -9.38 -14.48
N ALA A 139 2.22 -10.42 -14.77
CA ALA A 139 2.60 -11.81 -14.53
C ALA A 139 3.87 -12.22 -15.30
N ARG A 140 3.98 -11.81 -16.58
CA ARG A 140 5.18 -12.04 -17.40
C ARG A 140 6.40 -11.32 -16.85
N LEU A 141 6.22 -10.06 -16.43
CA LEU A 141 7.30 -9.29 -15.81
C LEU A 141 7.74 -9.90 -14.49
N CYS A 142 6.81 -10.39 -13.66
CA CYS A 142 7.14 -11.11 -12.43
C CYS A 142 7.95 -12.38 -12.71
N ALA A 143 7.53 -13.20 -13.68
CA ALA A 143 8.25 -14.41 -14.06
C ALA A 143 9.67 -14.11 -14.57
N TRP A 144 9.83 -13.06 -15.39
CA TRP A 144 11.14 -12.58 -15.81
C TRP A 144 12.00 -12.12 -14.62
N ALA A 145 11.44 -11.27 -13.75
CA ALA A 145 12.17 -10.72 -12.62
C ALA A 145 12.60 -11.80 -11.62
N GLU A 146 11.76 -12.81 -11.39
CA GLU A 146 12.09 -13.95 -10.52
C GLU A 146 13.34 -14.70 -11.03
N GLY A 147 13.45 -14.93 -12.35
CA GLY A 147 14.62 -15.52 -12.98
C GLY A 147 15.91 -14.71 -12.74
N GLU A 148 15.79 -13.40 -12.58
CA GLU A 148 16.90 -12.47 -12.32
C GLU A 148 17.09 -12.15 -10.82
N ARG A 149 16.38 -12.83 -9.92
CA ARG A 149 16.35 -12.55 -8.46
C ARG A 149 15.94 -11.12 -8.13
N MET A 150 15.01 -10.60 -8.91
CA MET A 150 14.39 -9.29 -8.77
C MET A 150 12.91 -9.44 -8.44
N ALA A 151 12.24 -8.33 -8.21
CA ALA A 151 10.80 -8.27 -8.08
C ALA A 151 10.23 -7.04 -8.78
N VAL A 152 9.00 -7.17 -9.23
CA VAL A 152 8.25 -6.12 -9.95
C VAL A 152 7.23 -5.51 -9.01
N LEU A 153 7.17 -4.18 -9.00
CA LEU A 153 6.19 -3.41 -8.24
C LEU A 153 4.87 -3.30 -9.02
N PRO A 154 3.73 -3.06 -8.35
CA PRO A 154 2.48 -2.76 -9.02
C PRO A 154 2.64 -1.60 -10.02
N HIS A 155 1.88 -1.67 -11.12
CA HIS A 155 1.92 -0.62 -12.14
C HIS A 155 1.32 0.69 -11.64
N TYR A 156 1.78 1.78 -12.26
CA TYR A 156 1.22 3.10 -12.10
C TYR A 156 1.13 3.81 -13.46
N SER A 157 0.17 4.70 -13.61
CA SER A 157 -0.14 5.33 -14.89
C SER A 157 -0.54 6.80 -14.72
N PRO A 158 -0.28 7.69 -15.70
CA PRO A 158 -0.86 9.02 -15.71
C PRO A 158 -2.39 8.96 -15.59
N GLY A 159 -2.97 9.88 -14.83
CA GLY A 159 -4.40 9.86 -14.44
C GLY A 159 -4.68 9.18 -13.10
N TYR A 160 -3.72 8.45 -12.53
CA TYR A 160 -3.81 7.99 -11.14
C TYR A 160 -3.56 9.15 -10.17
N ALA A 161 -3.85 8.95 -8.88
CA ALA A 161 -3.66 9.97 -7.85
C ALA A 161 -2.23 10.55 -7.90
N GLU A 162 -2.11 11.87 -7.88
CA GLU A 162 -0.81 12.56 -7.93
C GLU A 162 0.02 12.24 -9.19
N TRP A 163 -0.61 11.85 -10.31
CA TRP A 163 0.03 11.84 -11.63
C TRP A 163 -0.88 12.44 -12.68
N ASN A 164 -0.53 13.62 -13.18
CA ASN A 164 -1.38 14.34 -14.13
C ASN A 164 -1.48 13.60 -15.47
N ILE A 165 -2.71 13.34 -15.92
CA ILE A 165 -3.02 12.73 -17.22
C ILE A 165 -2.42 13.49 -18.42
N ALA A 166 -2.17 14.80 -18.28
CA ALA A 166 -1.51 15.62 -19.29
C ALA A 166 -0.07 15.16 -19.60
N GLU A 167 0.55 14.32 -18.77
CA GLU A 167 1.87 13.73 -19.03
C GLU A 167 1.81 12.45 -19.87
N GLN A 168 0.62 11.91 -20.16
CA GLN A 168 0.43 10.71 -20.97
C GLN A 168 1.09 10.78 -22.38
N PRO A 169 1.00 11.88 -23.14
CA PRO A 169 1.71 12.00 -24.42
C PRO A 169 3.23 11.97 -24.26
N ARG A 170 3.76 12.39 -23.10
CA ARG A 170 5.20 12.30 -22.80
C ARG A 170 5.58 10.85 -22.54
N LEU A 171 4.79 10.10 -21.77
CA LEU A 171 5.03 8.68 -21.51
C LEU A 171 4.99 7.86 -22.80
N LEU A 172 4.02 8.12 -23.68
CA LEU A 172 3.91 7.46 -24.98
C LEU A 172 5.16 7.71 -25.85
N ARG A 173 5.66 8.96 -25.90
CA ARG A 173 6.89 9.29 -26.64
C ARG A 173 8.11 8.57 -26.07
N VAL A 174 8.18 8.42 -24.75
CA VAL A 174 9.27 7.70 -24.11
C VAL A 174 9.22 6.23 -24.48
N MET A 175 8.06 5.58 -24.61
CA MET A 175 7.95 4.14 -24.88
C MET A 175 8.75 3.60 -26.08
N GLN A 176 9.27 4.44 -26.99
CA GLN A 176 10.31 4.13 -28.00
C GLN A 176 10.41 2.65 -28.40
N GLY A 177 9.81 2.28 -29.53
CA GLY A 177 9.91 0.93 -30.09
C GLY A 177 8.79 0.64 -31.09
N GLU A 178 8.94 -0.44 -31.84
CA GLU A 178 7.88 -0.95 -32.72
C GLU A 178 6.82 -1.66 -31.87
N MET A 179 5.81 -0.89 -31.43
CA MET A 179 4.63 -1.46 -30.79
C MET A 179 3.86 -2.33 -31.80
N PRO A 180 3.24 -3.44 -31.35
CA PRO A 180 2.49 -4.33 -32.25
C PRO A 180 1.28 -3.67 -32.93
N GLY A 181 0.76 -2.59 -32.35
CA GLY A 181 -0.33 -1.81 -32.92
C GLY A 181 -0.21 -0.32 -32.57
N PRO A 182 -0.95 0.54 -33.29
CA PRO A 182 -0.87 1.99 -33.08
C PRO A 182 -1.51 2.38 -31.75
N ILE A 183 -0.86 3.30 -31.04
CA ILE A 183 -1.45 4.10 -29.97
C ILE A 183 -1.14 5.57 -30.26
N GLU A 184 -2.18 6.38 -30.23
CA GLU A 184 -2.12 7.84 -30.27
C GLU A 184 -2.56 8.38 -28.91
N SER A 185 -1.92 9.46 -28.46
CA SER A 185 -2.36 10.22 -27.29
C SER A 185 -2.95 11.55 -27.77
N LEU A 186 -4.17 11.84 -27.38
CA LEU A 186 -4.82 13.12 -27.63
C LEU A 186 -4.30 14.19 -26.65
N ASP A 187 -4.57 15.47 -26.94
CA ASP A 187 -4.17 16.59 -26.07
C ASP A 187 -4.78 16.51 -24.67
N SER A 188 -5.93 15.86 -24.52
CA SER A 188 -6.56 15.58 -23.22
C SER A 188 -5.86 14.50 -22.40
N GLY A 189 -4.89 13.79 -22.99
CA GLY A 189 -4.23 12.60 -22.43
C GLY A 189 -5.01 11.29 -22.65
N ALA A 190 -6.20 11.35 -23.25
CA ALA A 190 -6.92 10.15 -23.69
C ALA A 190 -6.16 9.43 -24.81
N LEU A 191 -6.26 8.09 -24.84
CA LEU A 191 -5.62 7.26 -25.86
C LEU A 191 -6.59 6.87 -26.98
N ARG A 192 -6.04 6.65 -28.16
CA ARG A 192 -6.68 5.97 -29.29
C ARG A 192 -5.80 4.79 -29.74
N PRO A 193 -6.26 3.53 -29.70
CA PRO A 193 -7.61 3.13 -29.35
C PRO A 193 -8.00 3.42 -27.89
N ARG A 194 -9.29 3.71 -27.64
CA ARG A 194 -9.82 4.06 -26.31
C ARG A 194 -9.52 3.01 -25.25
N LYS A 195 -9.57 1.73 -25.64
CA LYS A 195 -9.26 0.58 -24.78
C LYS A 195 -7.77 0.26 -24.86
N SER A 196 -6.97 1.20 -24.40
CA SER A 196 -5.52 1.06 -24.27
C SER A 196 -5.05 1.64 -22.93
N LEU A 197 -3.90 1.20 -22.45
CA LEU A 197 -3.31 1.67 -21.20
C LEU A 197 -1.79 1.72 -21.34
N LEU A 198 -1.20 2.80 -20.81
CA LEU A 198 0.24 2.94 -20.61
C LEU A 198 0.54 2.84 -19.12
N ALA A 199 1.58 2.12 -18.76
CA ALA A 199 1.92 1.82 -17.38
C ALA A 199 3.43 1.82 -17.15
N VAL A 200 3.83 2.15 -15.93
CA VAL A 200 5.19 2.02 -15.41
C VAL A 200 5.19 1.02 -14.27
N PHE A 201 6.04 0.01 -14.38
CA PHE A 201 6.30 -0.97 -13.33
C PHE A 201 7.71 -0.74 -12.79
N GLY A 202 7.85 -0.51 -11.48
CA GLY A 202 9.17 -0.43 -10.86
C GLY A 202 9.81 -1.82 -10.72
N VAL A 203 11.14 -1.90 -10.78
CA VAL A 203 11.89 -3.15 -10.56
C VAL A 203 12.89 -2.97 -9.43
N THR A 204 12.89 -3.90 -8.47
CA THR A 204 13.77 -3.87 -7.31
C THR A 204 14.52 -5.19 -7.14
N ARG A 205 15.72 -5.13 -6.56
CA ARG A 205 16.46 -6.31 -6.10
C ARG A 205 16.07 -6.72 -4.67
N ARG A 206 15.29 -5.89 -3.98
CA ARG A 206 14.77 -6.21 -2.64
C ARG A 206 13.56 -7.11 -2.79
N THR A 207 13.77 -8.42 -2.83
CA THR A 207 12.70 -9.41 -2.96
C THR A 207 11.96 -9.67 -1.64
N ALA A 208 12.62 -9.49 -0.50
CA ALA A 208 12.01 -9.56 0.82
C ALA A 208 11.04 -8.40 1.02
N GLY A 209 9.77 -8.71 1.34
CA GLY A 209 8.74 -7.71 1.62
C GLY A 209 7.96 -7.18 0.41
N VAL A 210 8.23 -7.65 -0.82
CA VAL A 210 7.47 -7.17 -2.01
C VAL A 210 6.01 -7.62 -1.99
N ARG A 211 5.70 -8.75 -1.33
CA ARG A 211 4.31 -9.14 -1.03
C ARG A 211 3.58 -8.13 -0.13
N LEU A 212 4.29 -7.28 0.60
CA LEU A 212 3.71 -6.18 1.37
C LEU A 212 3.54 -4.92 0.50
N LEU A 213 4.28 -4.79 -0.60
CA LEU A 213 4.12 -3.72 -1.60
C LEU A 213 2.99 -4.01 -2.60
N SER A 214 2.55 -5.25 -2.74
CA SER A 214 1.28 -5.56 -3.42
C SER A 214 0.04 -5.02 -2.67
N ASP A 215 0.18 -4.59 -1.41
CA ASP A 215 -0.85 -3.79 -0.72
C ASP A 215 -0.97 -2.37 -1.30
N LEU A 216 -0.07 -1.93 -2.19
CA LEU A 216 -0.21 -0.71 -3.00
C LEU A 216 -1.24 -0.89 -4.13
N VAL A 217 -2.32 -1.62 -3.87
CA VAL A 217 -3.52 -1.56 -4.70
C VAL A 217 -3.89 -0.10 -4.80
N ALA A 218 -3.94 0.48 -6.01
CA ALA A 218 -4.21 1.90 -6.20
C ALA A 218 -5.46 2.37 -5.43
N CYS A 219 -6.47 1.49 -5.32
CA CYS A 219 -7.66 1.68 -4.51
C CYS A 219 -7.37 1.93 -3.02
N GLN A 220 -6.43 1.23 -2.39
CA GLN A 220 -6.10 1.42 -0.97
C GLN A 220 -5.58 2.83 -0.67
N GLY A 221 -4.91 3.50 -1.61
CA GLY A 221 -4.52 4.90 -1.44
C GLY A 221 -5.37 5.89 -2.23
N CYS A 222 -6.55 5.49 -2.74
CA CYS A 222 -7.44 6.40 -3.46
C CYS A 222 -8.48 6.97 -2.50
N SER A 223 -8.44 8.28 -2.24
CA SER A 223 -9.36 9.01 -1.37
C SER A 223 -10.70 9.36 -2.02
N LEU A 224 -10.99 8.87 -3.23
CA LEU A 224 -12.28 9.11 -3.89
C LEU A 224 -13.41 8.40 -3.14
N ASP A 225 -14.23 9.18 -2.43
CA ASP A 225 -15.37 8.66 -1.69
C ASP A 225 -16.38 7.94 -2.60
N ASN A 226 -17.00 6.88 -2.08
CA ASN A 226 -18.08 6.12 -2.74
C ASN A 226 -17.78 5.61 -4.16
N CYS A 227 -16.50 5.36 -4.49
CA CYS A 227 -16.13 4.78 -5.78
C CYS A 227 -16.72 3.35 -5.94
N GLN A 228 -17.72 3.21 -6.81
CA GLN A 228 -18.35 1.92 -7.13
C GLN A 228 -17.38 0.89 -7.76
N TYR A 229 -16.26 1.37 -8.28
CA TYR A 229 -15.22 0.55 -8.92
C TYR A 229 -14.13 0.08 -7.95
N ARG A 230 -14.22 0.42 -6.66
CA ARG A 230 -13.18 0.18 -5.66
C ARG A 230 -12.92 -1.31 -5.43
N ARG A 231 -11.68 -1.74 -5.67
CA ARG A 231 -11.22 -3.14 -5.45
C ARG A 231 -10.84 -3.43 -3.99
N ALA A 232 -10.39 -2.41 -3.25
CA ALA A 232 -9.99 -2.53 -1.85
C ALA A 232 -10.34 -1.26 -1.04
N PRO A 233 -10.64 -1.38 0.27
CA PRO A 233 -10.94 -0.22 1.13
C PRO A 233 -9.81 0.82 1.12
N TYR A 234 -10.15 2.11 1.17
CA TYR A 234 -9.16 3.17 1.38
C TYR A 234 -8.50 3.00 2.76
N ARG A 235 -7.17 3.02 2.78
CA ARG A 235 -6.33 3.09 3.98
C ARG A 235 -5.78 4.52 4.03
N ALA A 236 -6.31 5.32 4.95
CA ALA A 236 -5.80 6.67 5.17
C ALA A 236 -4.32 6.62 5.59
N PRO A 237 -3.49 7.59 5.17
CA PRO A 237 -2.14 7.72 5.70
C PRO A 237 -2.19 7.81 7.23
N LEU A 238 -1.29 7.11 7.90
CA LEU A 238 -1.17 7.21 9.35
C LEU A 238 -0.66 8.61 9.73
N PRO A 239 -1.12 9.20 10.84
CA PRO A 239 -0.54 10.43 11.37
C PRO A 239 0.95 10.24 11.68
N PRO A 240 1.78 11.30 11.59
CA PRO A 240 3.19 11.18 11.98
C PRO A 240 3.34 10.84 13.46
N HIS A 241 4.45 10.17 13.80
CA HIS A 241 4.84 9.92 15.18
C HIS A 241 4.97 11.23 15.98
N LYS A 242 4.51 11.22 17.24
CA LYS A 242 4.68 12.35 18.16
C LYS A 242 6.08 12.34 18.77
N VAL A 243 6.63 11.15 18.99
CA VAL A 243 8.01 10.96 19.43
C VAL A 243 8.96 11.10 18.25
N ASN A 244 10.14 11.70 18.51
CA ASN A 244 11.19 11.83 17.50
C ASN A 244 11.60 10.46 16.93
N VAL A 245 11.55 10.31 15.60
CA VAL A 245 11.87 9.08 14.87
C VAL A 245 13.26 8.52 15.21
N LYS A 246 14.28 9.35 15.43
CA LYS A 246 15.61 8.88 15.83
C LYS A 246 15.59 8.20 17.20
N ALA A 247 14.78 8.70 18.13
CA ALA A 247 14.61 8.09 19.45
C ALA A 247 13.85 6.77 19.34
N LEU A 248 12.76 6.73 18.56
CA LEU A 248 12.00 5.51 18.30
C LEU A 248 12.88 4.42 17.68
N LYS A 249 13.67 4.77 16.66
CA LYS A 249 14.63 3.86 16.04
C LYS A 249 15.62 3.27 17.03
N ARG A 250 16.25 4.13 17.85
CA ARG A 250 17.20 3.70 18.87
C ARG A 250 16.54 2.77 19.89
N TRP A 251 15.38 3.13 20.41
CA TRP A 251 14.69 2.32 21.41
C TRP A 251 14.13 1.01 20.84
N ALA A 252 13.67 1.00 19.59
CA ALA A 252 13.27 -0.22 18.89
C ALA A 252 14.43 -1.22 18.75
N GLN A 253 15.68 -0.73 18.64
CA GLN A 253 16.87 -1.56 18.53
C GLN A 253 17.43 -2.00 19.88
N GLU A 254 17.44 -1.10 20.86
CA GLU A 254 18.13 -1.33 22.14
C GLU A 254 17.22 -1.86 23.25
N ARG A 255 15.92 -1.57 23.19
CA ARG A 255 15.00 -1.72 24.33
C ARG A 255 13.77 -2.56 24.03
N LEU A 256 13.53 -2.90 22.77
CA LEU A 256 12.34 -3.63 22.34
C LEU A 256 12.70 -5.01 21.79
N VAL A 257 11.99 -6.02 22.27
CA VAL A 257 11.99 -7.37 21.70
C VAL A 257 10.59 -7.67 21.19
N LEU A 258 10.47 -8.06 19.93
CA LEU A 258 9.22 -8.46 19.29
C LEU A 258 9.28 -9.92 18.86
N LYS A 259 8.32 -10.71 19.35
CA LYS A 259 8.16 -12.13 19.03
C LYS A 259 6.81 -12.37 18.37
N SER A 260 6.82 -12.86 17.14
CA SER A 260 5.61 -13.30 16.45
C SER A 260 5.27 -14.73 16.89
N LEU A 261 4.01 -14.97 17.23
CA LEU A 261 3.49 -16.27 17.62
C LEU A 261 2.87 -17.00 16.41
N PRO A 262 2.70 -18.34 16.46
CA PRO A 262 2.18 -19.11 15.32
C PRO A 262 0.77 -18.74 14.87
N ASP A 263 -0.04 -18.16 15.76
CA ASP A 263 -1.40 -17.68 15.50
C ASP A 263 -1.43 -16.27 14.88
N GLY A 264 -0.26 -15.67 14.61
CA GLY A 264 -0.12 -14.33 14.04
C GLY A 264 -0.18 -13.20 15.05
N THR A 265 -0.36 -13.49 16.34
CA THR A 265 -0.25 -12.48 17.41
C THR A 265 1.21 -12.08 17.64
N VAL A 266 1.42 -10.92 18.27
CA VAL A 266 2.77 -10.41 18.56
C VAL A 266 2.92 -10.09 20.05
N GLU A 267 3.92 -10.69 20.66
CA GLU A 267 4.41 -10.30 21.99
C GLU A 267 5.50 -9.24 21.85
N ALA A 268 5.27 -8.09 22.47
CA ALA A 268 6.22 -7.00 22.57
C ALA A 268 6.70 -6.86 24.02
N ALA A 269 8.01 -6.97 24.23
CA ALA A 269 8.65 -6.72 25.51
C ALA A 269 9.56 -5.50 25.40
N PHE A 270 9.24 -4.43 26.13
CA PHE A 270 9.99 -3.18 26.12
C PHE A 270 10.58 -2.88 27.50
N ARG A 271 11.88 -2.55 27.56
CA ARG A 271 12.53 -2.12 28.79
C ARG A 271 12.71 -0.61 28.84
N TYR A 272 12.02 0.03 29.78
CA TYR A 272 12.25 1.43 30.11
C TYR A 272 13.40 1.54 31.11
N GLU A 273 14.34 2.44 30.84
CA GLU A 273 15.41 2.82 31.74
C GLU A 273 15.37 4.33 31.95
N GLY A 274 15.31 4.74 33.22
CA GLY A 274 15.25 6.13 33.62
C GLY A 274 15.87 6.35 34.99
N THR A 275 15.55 7.49 35.59
CA THR A 275 16.04 7.87 36.92
C THR A 275 14.91 8.42 37.79
N THR A 276 15.06 8.31 39.12
CA THR A 276 14.15 8.99 40.05
C THR A 276 14.31 10.52 39.95
N CYS A 277 13.28 11.26 40.36
CA CYS A 277 13.23 12.72 40.24
C CYS A 277 13.97 13.50 41.35
N THR A 278 14.51 12.83 42.37
CA THR A 278 15.17 13.47 43.53
C THR A 278 16.65 13.76 43.26
N ASN A 279 17.24 14.75 43.97
CA ASN A 279 18.66 15.13 43.84
C ASN A 279 19.58 13.90 43.91
N MET A 280 20.28 13.63 42.80
CA MET A 280 21.11 12.44 42.49
C MET A 280 20.43 11.23 41.82
N GLY A 281 19.19 11.38 41.32
CA GLY A 281 18.46 10.46 40.42
C GLY A 281 18.95 9.02 40.37
N ARG A 282 18.32 8.14 41.16
CA ARG A 282 18.70 6.71 41.17
C ARG A 282 18.21 6.04 39.88
N PRO A 283 19.05 5.23 39.21
CA PRO A 283 18.60 4.42 38.09
C PRO A 283 17.40 3.57 38.49
N LEU A 284 16.42 3.49 37.62
CA LEU A 284 15.28 2.59 37.73
C LEU A 284 14.95 1.99 36.37
N ALA A 285 14.46 0.77 36.38
CA ALA A 285 14.02 0.06 35.19
C ALA A 285 12.62 -0.53 35.36
N PHE A 286 11.83 -0.46 34.29
CA PHE A 286 10.49 -1.05 34.20
C PHE A 286 10.37 -1.86 32.92
N ASP A 287 9.79 -3.05 33.02
CA ASP A 287 9.49 -3.92 31.90
C ASP A 287 8.01 -3.77 31.53
N TYR A 288 7.78 -3.45 30.26
CA TYR A 288 6.47 -3.41 29.64
C TYR A 288 6.29 -4.64 28.77
N ARG A 289 5.15 -5.30 28.89
CA ARG A 289 4.74 -6.37 28.00
C ARG A 289 3.40 -6.01 27.37
N VAL A 290 3.30 -6.16 26.06
CA VAL A 290 2.09 -5.92 25.30
C VAL A 290 1.84 -7.10 24.39
N LEU A 291 0.65 -7.69 24.48
CA LEU A 291 0.17 -8.70 23.54
C LEU A 291 -0.71 -8.01 22.50
N LEU A 292 -0.35 -8.15 21.23
CA LEU A 292 -1.06 -7.57 20.10
C LEU A 292 -1.74 -8.67 19.29
N GLY A 293 -2.94 -8.36 18.77
CA GLY A 293 -3.61 -9.19 17.78
C GLY A 293 -2.87 -9.22 16.44
N THR A 294 -3.53 -9.75 15.41
CA THR A 294 -2.89 -9.94 14.10
C THR A 294 -2.72 -8.63 13.33
N CYS A 295 -1.83 -8.63 12.34
CA CYS A 295 -1.66 -7.50 11.41
C CYS A 295 -2.95 -7.15 10.66
N GLU A 296 -3.74 -8.16 10.28
CA GLU A 296 -5.00 -7.99 9.53
C GLU A 296 -6.05 -7.20 10.33
N GLU A 297 -6.05 -7.38 11.66
CA GLU A 297 -6.90 -6.64 12.60
C GLU A 297 -6.33 -5.26 12.98
N GLY A 298 -5.14 -4.90 12.47
CA GLY A 298 -4.46 -3.66 12.81
C GLY A 298 -3.77 -3.66 14.18
N TYR A 299 -3.32 -4.84 14.64
CA TYR A 299 -2.65 -5.04 15.93
C TYR A 299 -3.46 -4.51 17.13
N PRO A 300 -4.69 -5.01 17.37
CA PRO A 300 -5.45 -4.61 18.55
C PRO A 300 -4.68 -4.97 19.83
N ILE A 301 -4.62 -4.03 20.77
CA ILE A 301 -3.92 -4.22 22.05
C ILE A 301 -4.76 -5.15 22.94
N ARG A 302 -4.37 -6.42 23.04
CA ARG A 302 -5.12 -7.46 23.77
C ARG A 302 -4.79 -7.44 25.25
N GLU A 303 -3.50 -7.40 25.57
CA GLU A 303 -3.02 -7.39 26.96
C GLU A 303 -1.88 -6.40 27.12
N GLN A 304 -1.78 -5.85 28.32
CA GLN A 304 -0.73 -4.91 28.70
C GLN A 304 -0.30 -5.23 30.12
N HIS A 305 1.00 -5.16 30.41
CA HIS A 305 1.56 -5.33 31.74
C HIS A 305 2.77 -4.41 31.89
N CYS A 306 2.91 -3.81 33.07
CA CYS A 306 4.02 -2.93 33.41
C CYS A 306 4.42 -3.21 34.86
N ALA A 307 5.69 -3.54 35.07
CA ALA A 307 6.22 -3.82 36.39
C ALA A 307 7.70 -3.39 36.47
N PRO A 308 8.24 -3.17 37.69
CA PRO A 308 9.67 -2.97 37.86
C PRO A 308 10.45 -4.13 37.25
N ALA A 309 11.56 -3.83 36.58
CA ALA A 309 12.40 -4.85 35.98
C ALA A 309 12.92 -5.81 37.07
N SER A 310 13.06 -7.09 36.72
CA SER A 310 13.52 -8.10 37.68
C SER A 310 14.88 -7.73 38.28
N GLY A 311 14.95 -7.61 39.60
CA GLY A 311 16.16 -7.24 40.34
C GLY A 311 16.40 -5.73 40.46
N ASP A 312 15.59 -4.87 39.83
CA ASP A 312 15.67 -3.42 40.00
C ASP A 312 14.96 -2.97 41.28
N THR A 313 15.66 -2.18 42.10
CA THR A 313 15.10 -1.58 43.32
C THR A 313 15.05 -0.05 43.26
N GLY A 314 15.32 0.55 42.09
CA GLY A 314 15.35 2.00 41.91
C GLY A 314 14.00 2.65 42.17
N HIS A 315 12.93 1.97 41.73
CA HIS A 315 11.55 2.36 41.98
C HIS A 315 11.22 2.51 43.49
N MET A 316 11.90 1.75 44.36
CA MET A 316 11.69 1.80 45.82
C MET A 316 12.15 3.13 46.44
N ALA A 317 12.97 3.91 45.72
CA ALA A 317 13.43 5.22 46.15
C ALA A 317 12.56 6.38 45.62
N MET A 318 11.46 6.10 44.92
CA MET A 318 10.54 7.13 44.44
C MET A 318 9.72 7.71 45.61
N CYS A 319 9.52 9.03 45.64
CA CYS A 319 8.77 9.71 46.70
C CYS A 319 7.38 9.08 46.91
N ARG A 320 6.66 8.81 45.82
CA ARG A 320 5.32 8.19 45.90
C ARG A 320 5.37 6.74 46.37
N TYR A 321 6.44 6.01 46.08
CA TYR A 321 6.61 4.64 46.58
C TYR A 321 6.81 4.64 48.10
N LEU A 322 7.63 5.56 48.61
CA LEU A 322 7.88 5.71 50.05
C LEU A 322 6.63 6.15 50.82
N ASP A 323 5.81 7.00 50.21
CA ASP A 323 4.58 7.55 50.81
C ASP A 323 3.40 6.55 50.71
N GLN A 324 3.16 5.97 49.53
CA GLN A 324 1.96 5.19 49.21
C GLN A 324 2.27 4.00 48.29
N ARG A 325 3.13 3.09 48.72
CA ARG A 325 3.58 1.91 47.97
C ARG A 325 2.44 1.16 47.28
N ASP A 326 1.49 0.63 48.04
CA ASP A 326 0.49 -0.31 47.51
C ASP A 326 -0.42 0.39 46.49
N ARG A 327 -0.76 1.66 46.75
CA ARG A 327 -1.56 2.48 45.83
C ARG A 327 -0.82 2.75 44.52
N LEU A 328 0.47 3.09 44.59
CA LEU A 328 1.29 3.33 43.40
C LEU A 328 1.44 2.07 42.55
N MET A 329 1.78 0.94 43.18
CA MET A 329 1.99 -0.31 42.47
C MET A 329 0.67 -0.84 41.87
N ALA A 330 -0.46 -0.67 42.57
CA ALA A 330 -1.77 -0.99 42.02
C ALA A 330 -2.12 -0.09 40.81
N ALA A 331 -1.81 1.21 40.86
CA ALA A 331 -2.02 2.10 39.72
C ALA A 331 -1.19 1.70 38.50
N ILE A 332 0.10 1.41 38.70
CA ILE A 332 0.99 0.93 37.62
C ILE A 332 0.46 -0.36 36.99
N GLU A 333 -0.04 -1.30 37.81
CA GLU A 333 -0.61 -2.55 37.30
C GLU A 333 -1.95 -2.34 36.59
N GLN A 334 -2.77 -1.37 37.00
CA GLN A 334 -4.13 -1.20 36.44
C GLN A 334 -4.18 -0.29 35.20
N GLU A 335 -3.19 0.56 35.00
CA GLU A 335 -3.14 1.48 33.86
C GLU A 335 -2.85 0.73 32.56
N LYS A 336 -3.88 0.62 31.70
CA LYS A 336 -3.84 -0.05 30.39
C LYS A 336 -4.38 0.87 29.30
N PRO A 337 -3.71 1.98 28.96
CA PRO A 337 -4.20 2.93 27.97
C PRO A 337 -4.42 2.22 26.62
N LEU A 338 -5.44 2.63 25.88
CA LEU A 338 -5.78 2.09 24.55
C LEU A 338 -6.05 0.55 24.53
N ALA A 339 -6.33 -0.09 25.66
CA ALA A 339 -6.70 -1.51 25.68
C ALA A 339 -7.91 -1.79 24.76
N GLY A 340 -7.81 -2.83 23.94
CA GLY A 340 -8.80 -3.21 22.94
C GLY A 340 -8.80 -2.38 21.66
N ARG A 341 -8.01 -1.29 21.59
CA ARG A 341 -7.90 -0.42 20.40
C ARG A 341 -6.80 -0.92 19.46
N PRO A 342 -6.87 -0.62 18.15
CA PRO A 342 -5.75 -0.81 17.23
C PRO A 342 -4.51 -0.05 17.70
N LEU A 343 -3.33 -0.64 17.54
CA LEU A 343 -2.08 -0.05 18.02
C LEU A 343 -1.80 1.34 17.41
N HIS A 344 -2.21 1.58 16.15
CA HIS A 344 -1.98 2.85 15.47
C HIS A 344 -2.73 4.04 16.10
N ASP A 345 -3.75 3.80 16.95
CA ASP A 345 -4.44 4.86 17.70
C ASP A 345 -3.48 5.64 18.63
N VAL A 346 -2.32 5.07 18.97
CA VAL A 346 -1.29 5.79 19.75
C VAL A 346 -0.80 7.07 19.05
N LEU A 347 -0.83 7.11 17.71
CA LEU A 347 -0.37 8.24 16.90
C LEU A 347 -1.32 9.45 17.00
N SER A 348 -2.60 9.21 17.30
CA SER A 348 -3.59 10.25 17.52
C SER A 348 -3.88 10.47 19.02
N TRP A 349 -3.50 9.55 19.90
CA TRP A 349 -3.76 9.64 21.35
C TRP A 349 -3.17 10.90 21.99
N THR A 350 -4.05 11.77 22.50
CA THR A 350 -3.69 12.96 23.26
C THR A 350 -3.30 12.57 24.68
N ARG A 351 -2.06 12.88 25.07
CA ARG A 351 -1.50 12.57 26.39
C ARG A 351 -0.55 13.68 26.85
N PRO A 352 -0.34 13.86 28.16
CA PRO A 352 0.63 14.82 28.69
C PRO A 352 2.07 14.51 28.24
N SER A 353 2.86 15.58 28.04
CA SER A 353 4.32 15.45 27.92
C SER A 353 4.94 15.60 29.30
N CYS A 354 5.73 14.62 29.73
CA CYS A 354 6.35 14.64 31.05
C CYS A 354 7.83 14.27 30.95
N ALA A 355 8.71 15.22 31.30
CA ALA A 355 10.15 15.00 31.31
C ALA A 355 10.65 14.20 32.52
N ALA A 356 9.79 13.96 33.52
CA ALA A 356 10.19 13.25 34.73
C ALA A 356 10.44 11.75 34.44
N GLY A 357 11.64 11.28 34.82
CA GLY A 357 12.02 9.87 34.71
C GLY A 357 11.28 8.92 35.67
N CYS A 358 10.68 9.46 36.73
CA CYS A 358 9.98 8.69 37.77
C CYS A 358 8.54 8.31 37.37
N TYR A 359 7.95 7.38 38.12
CA TYR A 359 6.59 6.86 37.89
C TYR A 359 5.55 7.41 38.89
N CYS A 360 5.91 8.44 39.67
CA CYS A 360 5.10 8.95 40.78
C CYS A 360 3.71 9.43 40.34
N ASP A 361 3.64 10.15 39.22
CA ASP A 361 2.43 10.83 38.76
C ASP A 361 1.80 10.12 37.54
N ALA A 362 0.46 10.18 37.43
CA ALA A 362 -0.28 9.53 36.36
C ALA A 362 0.16 10.02 34.97
N ASP A 363 0.30 11.33 34.79
CA ASP A 363 0.81 11.95 33.57
C ASP A 363 2.18 11.41 33.15
N ALA A 364 3.06 11.14 34.12
CA ALA A 364 4.38 10.59 33.87
C ALA A 364 4.31 9.12 33.41
N ARG A 365 3.30 8.37 33.86
CA ARG A 365 3.06 6.98 33.45
C ARG A 365 2.37 6.90 32.10
N GLU A 366 1.34 7.73 31.85
CA GLU A 366 0.70 7.87 30.54
C GLU A 366 1.71 8.29 29.46
N HIS A 367 2.57 9.25 29.77
CA HIS A 367 3.65 9.66 28.87
C HIS A 367 4.52 8.48 28.47
N LYS A 368 4.96 7.67 29.44
CA LYS A 368 5.82 6.49 29.20
C LYS A 368 5.11 5.40 28.43
N TRP A 369 3.84 5.10 28.75
CA TRP A 369 3.02 4.20 27.93
C TRP A 369 2.98 4.64 26.47
N GLY A 370 2.82 5.94 26.21
CA GLY A 370 2.85 6.45 24.85
C GLY A 370 4.21 6.31 24.16
N LEU A 371 5.33 6.48 24.88
CA LEU A 371 6.67 6.18 24.33
C LEU A 371 6.80 4.70 23.95
N VAL A 372 6.32 3.80 24.80
CA VAL A 372 6.36 2.35 24.59
C VAL A 372 5.52 1.96 23.38
N LEU A 373 4.25 2.35 23.36
CA LEU A 373 3.32 1.99 22.30
C LEU A 373 3.73 2.61 20.95
N GLU A 374 4.22 3.86 20.91
CA GLU A 374 4.77 4.44 19.68
C GLU A 374 6.04 3.72 19.21
N THR A 375 6.90 3.24 20.13
CA THR A 375 8.08 2.46 19.74
C THR A 375 7.71 1.10 19.17
N ILE A 376 6.71 0.43 19.75
CA ILE A 376 6.20 -0.84 19.22
C ILE A 376 5.57 -0.62 17.84
N GLN A 377 4.74 0.42 17.69
CA GLN A 377 4.08 0.75 16.43
C GLN A 377 5.11 1.08 15.34
N TYR A 378 6.12 1.90 15.66
CA TYR A 378 7.25 2.20 14.79
C TYR A 378 7.95 0.91 14.33
N ALA A 379 8.34 0.05 15.27
CA ALA A 379 9.09 -1.16 14.95
C ALA A 379 8.28 -2.15 14.09
N LEU A 380 6.98 -2.28 14.33
CA LEU A 380 6.08 -3.10 13.50
C LEU A 380 5.90 -2.50 12.11
N ALA A 381 5.65 -1.20 11.99
CA ALA A 381 5.56 -0.52 10.71
C ALA A 381 6.85 -0.70 9.88
N HIS A 382 8.03 -0.67 10.51
CA HIS A 382 9.32 -0.89 9.83
C HIS A 382 9.56 -2.33 9.41
N ARG A 383 9.13 -3.30 10.24
CA ARG A 383 9.14 -4.71 9.83
C ARG A 383 8.22 -4.96 8.64
N GLU A 384 7.18 -4.15 8.51
CA GLU A 384 6.15 -4.26 7.46
C GLU A 384 6.36 -3.34 6.26
N GLY A 385 7.32 -2.41 6.32
CA GLY A 385 7.56 -1.41 5.27
C GLY A 385 6.47 -0.33 5.15
N ARG A 386 5.79 0.02 6.25
CA ARG A 386 4.66 0.98 6.33
C ARG A 386 5.06 2.39 6.83
N GLU A 387 6.26 2.87 6.52
CA GLU A 387 6.64 4.29 6.79
C GLU A 387 6.09 5.24 5.75
#